data_AF-A0A4R2HDY4-F1
#
_entry.id   AF-A0A4R2HDY4-F1
#
_cell.length_a   1.000
_cell.length_b   1.000
_cell.length_c   1.000
_cell.angle_alpha   90.00
_cell.angle_beta   90.00
_cell.angle_gamma   90.00
#
_symmetry.space_group_name_H-M   'P 1'
#
loop_
_entity.id
_entity.type
_entity.pdbx_description
1 polymer ?
#
loop_
_entity_poly.entity_id
_entity_poly.type
_entity_poly.pdbx_seq_one_letter_code
_entity_poly.pdbx_strand_id
1 'polypeptide(L)'
;MTAVQVEVVRVFTDPDGRFGNPLGIIDGTAVPPADRQRVAAELGFSETVYVDDAATGTIRIFSATGEMAFAGHPTVGVAWWLHSQGVDTPVLRVPAGDIQVTRDGDLVAVRADSTWGSPWDWRQLDSPDAVLAADPAS
;
A
#
# COMPACT_ATOMS: atom_id res chain seq x y z
N MET A 1 -9.67 0.40 28.32
CA MET A 1 -8.59 0.16 27.34
C MET A 1 -9.24 -0.38 26.09
N THR A 2 -9.00 0.23 24.94
CA THR A 2 -9.34 -0.33 23.62
C THR A 2 -8.05 -0.84 22.98
N ALA A 3 -8.12 -1.91 22.21
CA ALA A 3 -6.99 -2.50 21.52
C ALA A 3 -7.34 -2.64 20.03
N VAL A 4 -6.35 -2.40 19.17
CA VAL A 4 -6.44 -2.61 17.72
C VAL A 4 -5.36 -3.61 17.36
N GLN A 5 -5.73 -4.68 16.69
CA GLN A 5 -4.76 -5.64 16.14
C GLN A 5 -4.18 -5.07 14.85
N VAL A 6 -2.86 -5.17 14.71
CA VAL A 6 -2.14 -4.72 13.53
C VAL A 6 -1.29 -5.88 13.05
N GLU A 7 -1.61 -6.37 11.86
CA GLU A 7 -0.79 -7.34 11.14
C GLU A 7 0.32 -6.58 10.40
N VAL A 8 1.56 -7.06 10.51
CA VAL A 8 2.71 -6.41 9.87
C VAL A 8 3.34 -7.37 8.89
N VAL A 9 3.35 -7.00 7.62
CA VAL A 9 4.03 -7.73 6.55
C VAL A 9 5.19 -6.91 5.98
N ARG A 10 6.19 -7.57 5.39
CA ARG A 10 7.26 -6.90 4.62
C ARG A 10 7.08 -7.24 3.15
N VAL A 11 6.88 -6.21 2.32
CA VAL A 11 6.62 -6.38 0.89
C VAL A 11 7.94 -6.28 0.11
N PHE A 12 8.13 -7.14 -0.89
CA PHE A 12 9.34 -7.22 -1.73
C PHE A 12 10.61 -7.60 -0.95
N THR A 13 10.52 -8.66 -0.15
CA THR A 13 11.68 -9.26 0.52
C THR A 13 12.57 -10.05 -0.45
N ASP A 14 13.81 -10.30 -0.04
CA ASP A 14 14.67 -11.28 -0.70
C ASP A 14 14.22 -12.73 -0.40
N PRO A 15 14.84 -13.76 -1.01
CA PRO A 15 14.50 -15.17 -0.76
C PRO A 15 14.67 -15.65 0.68
N ASP A 16 15.47 -14.94 1.49
CA ASP A 16 15.68 -15.23 2.91
C ASP A 16 14.70 -14.46 3.81
N GLY A 17 13.75 -13.72 3.23
CA GLY A 17 12.78 -12.90 3.96
C GLY A 17 13.37 -11.61 4.54
N ARG A 18 14.57 -11.20 4.12
CA ARG A 18 15.20 -9.95 4.56
C ARG A 18 14.72 -8.77 3.71
N PHE A 19 15.01 -7.56 4.19
CA PHE A 19 14.67 -6.29 3.54
C PHE A 19 13.15 -6.08 3.40
N GLY A 20 12.72 -5.47 2.30
CA GLY A 20 11.32 -5.15 2.04
C GLY A 20 10.78 -3.93 2.79
N ASN A 21 9.63 -3.45 2.35
CA ASN A 21 8.94 -2.32 2.95
C ASN A 21 7.88 -2.81 3.97
N PRO A 22 7.95 -2.43 5.26
CA PRO A 22 6.95 -2.79 6.24
C PRO A 22 5.60 -2.11 5.96
N LEU A 23 4.53 -2.89 6.08
CA LEU A 23 3.16 -2.47 5.85
C LEU A 23 2.30 -2.86 7.06
N GLY A 24 1.57 -1.89 7.62
CA GLY A 24 0.55 -2.17 8.63
C GLY A 24 -0.78 -2.52 7.98
N ILE A 25 -1.43 -3.60 8.43
CA ILE A 25 -2.74 -4.05 7.97
C ILE A 25 -3.67 -4.19 9.18
N ILE A 26 -4.87 -3.61 9.08
CA ILE A 26 -5.85 -3.57 10.16
C ILE A 26 -7.22 -3.97 9.61
N ASP A 27 -8.01 -4.71 10.40
CA ASP A 27 -9.44 -4.87 10.16
C ASP A 27 -10.12 -3.48 10.20
N GLY A 28 -10.64 -3.03 9.07
CA GLY A 28 -11.26 -1.72 8.94
C GLY A 28 -12.47 -1.52 9.85
N THR A 29 -13.15 -2.60 10.26
CA THR A 29 -14.31 -2.53 11.17
C THR A 29 -13.89 -2.25 12.62
N ALA A 30 -12.62 -2.52 12.97
CA ALA A 30 -12.08 -2.27 14.30
C ALA A 30 -11.73 -0.79 14.54
N VAL A 31 -11.64 0.03 13.49
CA VAL A 31 -11.27 1.45 13.57
C VAL A 31 -12.27 2.32 12.80
N PRO A 32 -13.05 3.18 13.49
CA PRO A 32 -13.97 4.10 12.85
C PRO A 32 -13.26 4.99 11.82
N PRO A 33 -13.89 5.31 10.67
CA PRO A 33 -13.25 6.11 9.62
C PRO A 33 -12.61 7.42 10.10
N ALA A 34 -13.21 8.09 11.09
CA ALA A 34 -12.70 9.33 11.67
C ALA A 34 -11.35 9.17 12.41
N ASP A 35 -11.03 7.96 12.88
CA ASP A 35 -9.81 7.68 13.66
C ASP A 35 -8.67 7.12 12.79
N ARG A 36 -8.96 6.66 11.57
CA ARG A 36 -8.00 5.93 10.73
C ARG A 36 -6.73 6.72 10.41
N GLN A 37 -6.86 8.02 10.15
CA GLN A 37 -5.69 8.87 9.89
C GLN A 37 -4.79 8.99 11.13
N ARG A 38 -5.39 9.18 12.31
CA ARG A 38 -4.64 9.30 13.57
C ARG A 38 -3.90 8.00 13.87
N VAL A 39 -4.57 6.86 13.74
CA VAL A 39 -3.96 5.54 13.95
C VAL A 39 -2.82 5.28 12.96
N ALA A 40 -3.00 5.59 11.66
CA ALA A 40 -1.95 5.43 10.67
C ALA A 40 -0.71 6.30 10.99
N ALA A 41 -0.92 7.55 11.42
CA ALA A 41 0.16 8.44 11.83
C ALA A 41 0.89 7.95 13.09
N GLU A 42 0.15 7.38 14.07
CA GLU A 42 0.73 6.82 15.29
C GLU A 42 1.55 5.55 15.04
N LEU A 43 1.15 4.72 14.08
CA LEU A 43 1.88 3.49 13.72
C LEU A 43 3.20 3.76 12.98
N GLY A 44 3.28 4.84 12.20
CA GLY A 44 4.52 5.30 11.59
C GLY A 44 5.07 4.43 10.46
N PHE A 45 4.29 3.51 9.91
CA PHE A 45 4.62 2.83 8.65
C PHE A 45 4.51 3.81 7.46
N SER A 46 5.16 3.49 6.34
CA SER A 46 4.98 4.27 5.09
C SER A 46 3.49 4.35 4.74
N GLU A 47 2.80 3.22 4.84
CA GLU A 47 1.35 3.14 4.71
C GLU A 47 0.76 2.15 5.72
N THR A 48 -0.48 2.41 6.10
CA THR A 48 -1.36 1.51 6.84
C THR A 48 -2.60 1.24 5.98
N VAL A 49 -2.98 -0.02 5.84
CA VAL A 49 -4.18 -0.43 5.09
C VAL A 49 -5.26 -0.90 6.05
N TYR A 50 -6.45 -0.35 5.86
CA TYR A 50 -7.67 -0.82 6.50
C TYR A 50 -8.41 -1.71 5.51
N VAL A 51 -8.64 -2.97 5.88
CA VAL A 51 -9.43 -3.91 5.09
C VAL A 51 -10.89 -3.77 5.53
N ASP A 52 -11.68 -3.05 4.74
CA ASP A 52 -13.09 -2.78 5.05
C ASP A 52 -13.97 -4.01 4.78
N ASP A 53 -13.62 -4.80 3.78
CA ASP A 53 -14.27 -6.08 3.49
C ASP A 53 -13.28 -7.02 2.79
N ALA A 54 -12.84 -8.04 3.51
CA ALA A 54 -11.91 -9.05 3.00
C ALA A 54 -12.53 -9.88 1.85
N ALA A 55 -13.84 -10.17 1.90
CA ALA A 55 -14.49 -11.02 0.91
C ALA A 55 -14.60 -10.33 -0.46
N THR A 56 -14.75 -9.00 -0.47
CA THR A 56 -14.75 -8.20 -1.69
C THR A 56 -13.42 -7.51 -1.98
N GLY A 57 -12.40 -7.70 -1.14
CA GLY A 57 -11.09 -7.03 -1.28
C GLY A 57 -11.17 -5.51 -1.18
N THR A 58 -12.16 -4.97 -0.46
CA THR A 58 -12.35 -3.52 -0.30
C THR A 58 -11.41 -2.98 0.76
N ILE A 59 -10.55 -2.03 0.39
CA ILE A 59 -9.47 -1.53 1.24
C ILE A 59 -9.33 -0.02 1.17
N ARG A 60 -8.77 0.58 2.23
CA ARG A 60 -8.42 2.01 2.31
C ARG A 60 -6.97 2.15 2.74
N ILE A 61 -6.22 3.00 2.06
CA ILE A 61 -4.76 3.14 2.24
C ILE A 61 -4.48 4.50 2.85
N PHE A 62 -3.73 4.55 3.93
CA PHE A 62 -3.37 5.79 4.62
C PHE A 62 -1.86 5.88 4.75
N SER A 63 -1.29 7.02 4.37
CA SER A 63 0.03 7.42 4.83
C SER A 63 -0.08 8.14 6.19
N ALA A 64 1.07 8.53 6.76
CA ALA A 64 1.09 9.35 7.97
C ALA A 64 0.39 10.71 7.81
N THR A 65 0.21 11.20 6.58
CA THR A 65 -0.32 12.55 6.30
C THR A 65 -1.70 12.58 5.67
N GLY A 66 -2.20 11.47 5.13
CA GLY A 66 -3.48 11.47 4.42
C GLY A 66 -3.89 10.09 3.90
N GLU A 67 -5.16 9.99 3.54
CA GLU A 67 -5.65 8.87 2.75
C GLU A 67 -5.11 8.96 1.31
N MET A 68 -4.70 7.82 0.77
CA MET A 68 -4.22 7.67 -0.60
C MET A 68 -5.28 6.96 -1.44
N ALA A 69 -5.51 7.47 -2.66
CA ALA A 69 -6.42 6.82 -3.59
C ALA A 69 -5.90 5.45 -4.08
N PHE A 70 -4.58 5.30 -4.14
CA PHE A 70 -3.86 4.09 -4.52
C PHE A 70 -2.42 4.14 -3.99
N ALA A 71 -1.84 2.98 -3.70
CA ALA A 71 -0.40 2.80 -3.49
C ALA A 71 0.03 1.40 -3.94
N GLY A 72 1.19 1.29 -4.60
CA GLY A 72 1.67 0.04 -5.21
C GLY A 72 1.93 -1.07 -4.19
N HIS A 73 3.01 -0.95 -3.42
CA HIS A 73 3.39 -2.03 -2.49
C HIS A 73 2.33 -2.37 -1.44
N PRO A 74 1.50 -1.43 -0.92
CA PRO A 74 0.41 -1.77 -0.01
C PRO A 74 -0.60 -2.73 -0.63
N THR A 75 -0.94 -2.54 -1.91
CA THR A 75 -1.90 -3.43 -2.61
C THR A 75 -1.33 -4.83 -2.84
N VAL A 76 -0.02 -4.95 -3.15
CA VAL A 76 0.66 -6.25 -3.24
C VAL A 76 0.68 -6.95 -1.88
N GLY A 77 1.05 -6.23 -0.81
CA GLY A 77 1.14 -6.77 0.53
C GLY A 77 -0.20 -7.27 1.07
N VAL A 78 -1.28 -6.52 0.84
CA VAL A 78 -2.62 -6.91 1.30
C VAL A 78 -3.17 -8.07 0.49
N ALA A 79 -2.97 -8.10 -0.83
CA ALA A 79 -3.36 -9.25 -1.65
C ALA A 79 -2.65 -10.54 -1.20
N TRP A 80 -1.35 -10.47 -0.91
CA TRP A 80 -0.59 -11.59 -0.36
C TRP A 80 -1.11 -12.00 1.03
N TRP A 81 -1.37 -11.03 1.90
CA TRP A 81 -1.86 -11.29 3.25
C TRP A 81 -3.25 -11.94 3.24
N LEU A 82 -4.22 -11.40 2.49
CA LEU A 82 -5.56 -11.98 2.36
C LEU A 82 -5.49 -13.44 1.89
N HIS A 83 -4.64 -13.72 0.90
CA HIS A 83 -4.41 -15.09 0.44
C HIS A 83 -3.83 -16.00 1.53
N SER A 84 -2.87 -15.50 2.33
CA SER A 84 -2.33 -16.25 3.47
C SER A 84 -3.37 -16.57 4.54
N GLN A 85 -4.45 -15.79 4.61
CA GLN A 85 -5.61 -16.02 5.49
C GLN A 85 -6.67 -16.95 4.86
N GLY A 86 -6.40 -17.50 3.67
CA GLY A 86 -7.33 -18.36 2.93
C GLY A 86 -8.44 -17.62 2.19
N VAL A 87 -8.31 -16.31 1.99
CA VAL A 87 -9.25 -15.49 1.24
C VAL A 87 -8.76 -15.38 -0.21
N ASP A 88 -9.54 -15.88 -1.16
CA ASP A 88 -9.26 -15.69 -2.58
C ASP A 88 -9.72 -14.29 -3.00
N THR A 89 -8.78 -13.46 -3.48
CA THR A 89 -9.02 -12.05 -3.79
C THR A 89 -8.47 -11.72 -5.18
N PRO A 90 -9.23 -12.00 -6.26
CA PRO A 90 -8.81 -11.69 -7.63
C PRO A 90 -8.84 -10.18 -7.93
N VAL A 91 -9.54 -9.39 -7.11
CA VAL A 91 -9.67 -7.94 -7.28
C VAL A 91 -9.58 -7.27 -5.92
N LEU A 92 -8.71 -6.26 -5.80
CA LEU A 92 -8.74 -5.29 -4.70
C LEU A 92 -9.48 -4.02 -5.14
N ARG A 93 -10.24 -3.41 -4.23
CA ARG A 93 -11.00 -2.19 -4.49
C ARG A 93 -10.43 -1.08 -3.63
N VAL A 94 -9.79 -0.11 -4.27
CA VAL A 94 -9.25 1.10 -3.64
C VAL A 94 -10.07 2.32 -4.09
N PRO A 95 -9.94 3.49 -3.44
CA PRO A 95 -10.68 4.67 -3.87
C PRO A 95 -10.44 5.09 -5.33
N ALA A 96 -9.25 4.79 -5.89
CA ALA A 96 -8.96 5.06 -7.31
C ALA A 96 -9.67 4.10 -8.29
N GLY A 97 -10.07 2.90 -7.85
CA GLY A 97 -10.73 1.90 -8.68
C GLY A 97 -10.36 0.45 -8.35
N ASP A 98 -10.75 -0.45 -9.25
CA ASP A 98 -10.50 -1.89 -9.13
C ASP A 98 -9.08 -2.25 -9.62
N ILE A 99 -8.36 -3.02 -8.81
CA ILE A 99 -7.01 -3.52 -9.08
C ILE A 99 -7.08 -5.02 -9.28
N GLN A 100 -6.62 -5.49 -10.44
CA GLN A 100 -6.55 -6.93 -10.73
C GLN A 100 -5.37 -7.55 -10.00
N VAL A 101 -5.60 -8.68 -9.35
CA VAL A 101 -4.60 -9.46 -8.62
C VAL A 101 -4.35 -10.77 -9.37
N THR A 102 -3.08 -11.11 -9.54
CA THR A 102 -2.64 -12.39 -10.11
C THR A 102 -1.62 -13.03 -9.19
N ARG A 103 -1.56 -14.37 -9.21
CA ARG A 103 -0.65 -15.15 -8.38
C ARG A 103 -0.01 -16.27 -9.19
N ASP A 104 1.28 -16.48 -8.98
CA ASP A 104 2.05 -17.62 -9.49
C ASP A 104 2.95 -18.14 -8.36
N GLY A 105 2.63 -19.32 -7.82
CA GLY A 105 3.26 -19.79 -6.59
C GLY A 105 3.13 -18.75 -5.47
N ASP A 106 4.24 -18.35 -4.86
CA ASP A 106 4.25 -17.34 -3.79
C ASP A 106 4.35 -15.89 -4.29
N LEU A 107 4.47 -15.68 -5.61
CA LEU A 107 4.52 -14.35 -6.20
C LEU A 107 3.11 -13.79 -6.40
N VAL A 108 2.90 -12.57 -5.91
CA VAL A 108 1.67 -11.79 -6.10
C VAL A 108 1.99 -10.58 -6.96
N ALA A 109 1.18 -10.36 -7.98
CA ALA A 109 1.27 -9.20 -8.86
C ALA A 109 -0.07 -8.48 -8.95
N VAL A 110 -0.02 -7.16 -9.05
CA VAL A 110 -1.19 -6.29 -9.19
C VAL A 110 -1.10 -5.49 -10.49
N ARG A 111 -2.25 -5.20 -11.09
CA ARG A 111 -2.35 -4.31 -12.25
C ARG A 111 -3.21 -3.10 -11.90
N ALA A 112 -2.58 -1.93 -11.89
CA ALA A 112 -3.21 -0.64 -11.61
C ALA A 112 -3.04 0.31 -12.80
N ASP A 113 -3.89 1.34 -12.85
CA ASP A 113 -3.78 2.40 -13.84
C ASP A 113 -2.59 3.33 -13.50
N SER A 114 -1.73 3.59 -14.48
CA SER A 114 -0.55 4.45 -14.30
C SER A 114 -0.90 5.91 -14.02
N THR A 115 -2.14 6.34 -14.30
CA THR A 115 -2.61 7.71 -14.07
C THR A 115 -3.05 7.98 -12.63
N TRP A 116 -3.14 6.95 -11.78
CA TRP A 116 -3.55 7.10 -10.38
C TRP A 116 -2.45 7.59 -9.44
N GLY A 117 -1.20 7.55 -9.91
CA GLY A 117 -0.07 8.12 -9.18
C GLY A 117 -0.07 9.64 -9.22
N SER A 118 0.85 10.24 -8.45
CA SER A 118 1.13 11.67 -8.58
C SER A 118 1.52 12.01 -10.03
N PRO A 119 1.12 13.17 -10.56
CA PRO A 119 1.65 13.64 -11.83
C PRO A 119 3.16 13.88 -11.66
N TRP A 120 3.96 13.26 -12.51
CA TRP A 120 5.41 13.44 -12.54
C TRP A 120 5.76 14.36 -13.71
N ASP A 121 6.50 15.43 -13.42
CA ASP A 121 7.18 16.20 -14.46
C ASP A 121 8.55 15.57 -14.71
N TRP A 122 8.79 15.13 -15.94
CA TRP A 122 10.03 14.46 -16.34
C TRP A 122 10.91 15.44 -17.08
N ARG A 123 11.98 15.89 -16.42
CA ARG A 123 12.95 16.82 -17.00
C ARG A 123 14.24 16.09 -17.31
N GLN A 124 14.58 15.98 -18.60
CA GLN A 124 15.88 15.47 -19.02
C GLN A 124 16.92 16.57 -18.81
N LEU A 125 18.00 16.26 -18.09
CA LEU A 125 19.13 17.15 -17.87
C LEU A 125 20.36 16.64 -18.63
N ASP A 126 21.24 17.56 -19.02
CA ASP A 126 22.35 17.27 -19.94
C ASP A 126 23.50 16.47 -19.31
N SER A 127 23.56 16.37 -17.98
CA SER A 127 24.62 15.65 -17.27
C SER A 127 24.20 15.14 -15.87
N PRO A 128 24.93 14.15 -15.31
CA PRO A 128 24.74 13.71 -13.92
C PRO A 128 24.95 14.84 -12.90
N ASP A 129 25.91 15.73 -13.14
CA ASP A 129 26.17 16.88 -12.25
C ASP A 129 24.98 17.84 -12.22
N ALA A 130 24.30 18.03 -13.36
CA ALA A 130 23.08 18.82 -13.43
C ALA A 130 21.93 18.17 -12.63
N VAL A 131 21.84 16.84 -12.60
CA VAL A 131 20.86 16.12 -11.76
C VAL A 131 21.16 16.34 -10.27
N LEU A 132 22.43 16.22 -9.86
CA LEU A 132 22.82 16.42 -8.47
C LEU A 132 22.62 17.86 -7.99
N ALA A 133 22.72 18.83 -8.89
CA ALA A 133 22.50 20.25 -8.60
C ALA A 133 21.03 20.69 -8.74
N ALA A 134 20.14 19.84 -9.25
CA ALA A 134 18.74 20.20 -9.47
C ALA A 134 18.00 20.40 -8.15
N ASP A 135 17.13 21.41 -8.11
CA ASP A 135 16.18 21.60 -7.00
C ASP A 135 14.93 20.74 -7.29
N PRO A 136 14.64 19.70 -6.47
CA PRO A 136 13.46 18.86 -6.66
C PRO A 136 12.13 19.62 -6.52
N ALA A 137 12.15 20.85 -6.00
CA ALA A 137 10.98 21.71 -5.87
C ALA A 137 10.77 22.68 -7.06
N SER A 138 11.59 22.60 -8.12
CA SER A 138 11.64 23.57 -9.24
C SER A 138 11.17 23.08 -10.61
#